data_AF-A0A154PQF0-F1
#
_entry.id   AF-A0A154PQF0-F1
#
_cell.length_a   1.000
_cell.length_b   1.000
_cell.length_c   1.000
_cell.angle_alpha   90.00
_cell.angle_beta   90.00
_cell.angle_gamma   90.00
#
_symmetry.space_group_name_H-M   'P 1'
#
loop_
_entity.id
_entity.type
_entity.pdbx_description
1 polymer ?
#
loop_
_entity_poly.entity_id
_entity_poly.type
_entity_poly.pdbx_seq_one_letter_code
_entity_poly.pdbx_strand_id
1 'polypeptide(L)'
;MSGSEIDGGPTATGPVDNAWSLKIPAFKAEDNPHRLLEESSFATLFPKYREKYLREHWPLVQKALEEYAVKAELDLLEGSMTVKTTRKTWDPYIIVKARDVIKLLSRSVPFEQAVRVLQDDIGSDVIKISSLVRNREKFVKRRQRLIGPNGCTLKSIELLTNCYVLVQGQTVAALGPYKGLQQVRRIVEDTMKNIHPIYNIKALMIKRELAKDPKLQNENWERFLPKFSSKNVSKRKQPKNKKEKKPYTPFPPPQQESKIDKMIASGEFFLKEEQKRAKRKREQEARHEEAEKKRQERRAQVFIPPEEKPTEQKQEKNDINLEEFKNKVKKGLKKRSVQS
;
A
#
# COMPACT_ATOMS: atom_id res chain seq x y z
N MET A 1 31.81 -7.94 -50.56
CA MET A 1 30.83 -9.02 -50.32
C MET A 1 30.42 -8.89 -48.86
N SER A 2 29.20 -8.54 -48.47
CA SER A 2 27.86 -8.77 -49.01
C SER A 2 27.06 -7.47 -49.00
N GLY A 3 26.48 -7.10 -50.15
CA GLY A 3 25.47 -6.04 -50.21
C GLY A 3 24.16 -6.57 -49.65
N SER A 4 23.67 -5.97 -48.57
CA SER A 4 22.30 -6.20 -48.09
C SER A 4 21.38 -5.33 -48.93
N GLU A 5 20.61 -6.00 -49.78
CA GLU A 5 19.57 -5.46 -50.64
C GLU A 5 18.59 -4.61 -49.82
N ILE A 6 18.36 -3.40 -50.32
CA ILE A 6 17.32 -2.49 -49.85
C ILE A 6 16.02 -3.03 -50.43
N ASP A 7 15.28 -3.80 -49.63
CA ASP A 7 13.96 -4.30 -50.02
C ASP A 7 12.94 -3.16 -49.93
N GLY A 8 12.81 -2.43 -51.04
CA GLY A 8 11.82 -1.37 -51.27
C GLY A 8 10.47 -1.95 -51.71
N GLY A 9 9.90 -2.85 -50.90
CA GLY A 9 8.53 -3.32 -51.10
C GLY A 9 7.50 -2.25 -50.73
N PRO A 10 6.31 -2.22 -51.37
CA PRO A 10 5.27 -1.25 -51.08
C PRO A 10 4.86 -1.36 -49.61
N THR A 11 4.93 -0.24 -48.88
CA THR A 11 4.42 -0.13 -47.51
C THR A 11 2.94 -0.46 -47.51
N ALA A 12 2.59 -1.67 -47.07
CA ALA A 12 1.21 -2.11 -46.96
C ALA A 12 0.46 -1.15 -46.03
N THR A 13 -0.40 -0.30 -46.61
CA THR A 13 -1.28 0.65 -45.90
C THR A 13 -2.53 -0.04 -45.32
N GLY A 14 -2.55 -1.38 -45.31
CA GLY A 14 -3.62 -2.18 -44.73
C GLY A 14 -3.48 -2.37 -43.21
N PRO A 15 -4.53 -2.89 -42.54
CA PRO A 15 -4.46 -3.28 -41.14
C PRO A 15 -3.37 -4.35 -40.96
N VAL A 16 -2.40 -4.07 -40.09
CA VAL A 16 -1.30 -4.99 -39.81
C VAL A 16 -1.68 -5.82 -38.58
N ASP A 17 -1.70 -7.15 -38.72
CA ASP A 17 -2.11 -8.06 -37.64
C ASP A 17 -1.27 -7.89 -36.36
N ASN A 18 -0.01 -7.47 -36.50
CA ASN A 18 0.88 -7.19 -35.38
C ASN A 18 1.62 -5.86 -35.55
N ALA A 19 1.05 -4.79 -34.99
CA ALA A 19 1.61 -3.43 -35.00
C ALA A 19 3.06 -3.34 -34.47
N TRP A 20 3.51 -4.30 -33.65
CA TRP A 20 4.86 -4.32 -33.07
C TRP A 20 5.93 -4.93 -33.98
N SER A 21 5.54 -5.53 -35.10
CA SER A 21 6.46 -6.12 -36.09
C SER A 21 6.86 -5.15 -37.20
N LEU A 22 6.23 -3.98 -37.25
CA LEU A 22 6.53 -2.93 -38.21
C LEU A 22 7.90 -2.33 -37.91
N LYS A 23 8.80 -2.40 -38.89
CA LYS A 23 10.06 -1.67 -38.86
C LYS A 23 9.77 -0.21 -39.18
N ILE A 24 10.18 0.67 -38.29
CA ILE A 24 10.05 2.11 -38.49
C ILE A 24 11.08 2.52 -39.55
N PRO A 25 10.71 3.23 -40.62
CA PRO A 25 11.68 3.72 -41.59
C PRO A 25 12.61 4.73 -40.93
N ALA A 26 13.92 4.56 -41.14
CA ALA A 26 14.91 5.50 -40.62
C ALA A 26 14.77 6.84 -41.33
N PHE A 27 14.63 7.93 -40.55
CA PHE A 27 14.69 9.27 -41.08
C PHE A 27 16.15 9.55 -41.50
N LYS A 28 16.36 10.12 -42.69
CA LYS A 28 17.69 10.51 -43.19
C LYS A 28 17.80 12.02 -43.30
N ALA A 29 19.04 12.51 -43.39
CA ALA A 29 19.30 13.94 -43.59
C ALA A 29 18.68 14.49 -44.89
N GLU A 30 18.51 13.64 -45.90
CA GLU A 30 17.89 13.98 -47.19
C GLU A 30 16.38 14.24 -47.08
N ASP A 31 15.70 13.66 -46.07
CA ASP A 31 14.25 13.77 -45.89
C ASP A 31 13.83 15.14 -45.35
N ASN A 32 14.77 15.93 -44.81
CA ASN A 32 14.53 17.29 -44.32
C ASN A 32 15.42 18.33 -45.02
N PRO A 33 15.11 18.71 -46.27
CA PRO A 33 15.90 19.69 -47.01
C PRO A 33 15.81 21.11 -46.43
N HIS A 34 14.72 21.44 -45.74
CA HIS A 34 14.46 22.80 -45.26
C HIS A 34 15.01 23.11 -43.87
N ARG A 35 15.57 22.12 -43.16
CA ARG A 35 16.15 22.23 -41.80
C ARG A 35 15.16 22.75 -40.76
N LEU A 36 15.57 22.75 -39.49
CA LEU A 36 14.77 23.31 -38.40
C LEU A 36 14.93 24.84 -38.35
N LEU A 37 13.81 25.55 -38.25
CA LEU A 37 13.76 27.02 -38.16
C LEU A 37 14.11 27.54 -36.76
N GLU A 38 13.61 26.86 -35.73
CA GLU A 38 13.73 27.28 -34.33
C GLU A 38 14.67 26.37 -33.52
N GLU A 39 15.22 26.94 -32.45
CA GLU A 39 16.05 26.21 -31.50
C GLU A 39 15.18 25.58 -30.40
N SER A 40 15.36 24.29 -30.18
CA SER A 40 14.79 23.55 -29.06
C SER A 40 15.89 23.22 -28.06
N SER A 41 15.66 23.56 -26.79
CA SER A 41 16.63 23.35 -25.70
C SER A 41 15.97 22.60 -24.55
N PHE A 42 16.67 21.59 -24.02
CA PHE A 42 16.27 20.88 -22.80
C PHE A 42 17.43 20.83 -21.81
N ALA A 43 17.13 21.11 -20.54
CA ALA A 43 18.08 20.99 -19.45
C ALA A 43 17.60 19.98 -18.41
N THR A 44 18.53 19.27 -17.78
CA THR A 44 18.25 18.36 -16.65
C THR A 44 19.33 18.50 -15.59
N LEU A 45 18.92 18.67 -14.34
CA LEU A 45 19.83 18.71 -13.18
C LEU A 45 20.32 17.31 -12.82
N PHE A 46 21.56 17.20 -12.38
CA PHE A 46 22.12 15.94 -11.88
C PHE A 46 22.64 16.07 -10.44
N PRO A 47 22.66 14.96 -9.66
CA PRO A 47 23.19 14.98 -8.31
C PRO A 47 24.72 15.15 -8.28
N LYS A 48 25.24 15.89 -7.27
CA LYS A 48 26.67 16.16 -7.11
C LYS A 48 27.59 14.93 -7.17
N TYR A 49 27.16 13.79 -6.61
CA TYR A 49 27.97 12.55 -6.65
C TYR A 49 28.19 12.00 -8.07
N ARG A 50 27.38 12.42 -9.05
CA ARG A 50 27.44 11.94 -10.44
C ARG A 50 28.42 12.75 -11.30
N GLU A 51 28.85 13.90 -10.80
CA GLU A 51 29.69 14.87 -11.50
C GLU A 51 31.00 14.27 -12.04
N LYS A 52 31.73 13.50 -11.22
CA LYS A 52 33.01 12.90 -11.60
C LYS A 52 32.87 12.03 -12.86
N TYR A 53 31.88 11.15 -12.88
CA TYR A 53 31.62 10.30 -14.03
C TYR A 53 31.19 11.10 -15.27
N LEU A 54 30.30 12.09 -15.08
CA LEU A 54 29.84 12.91 -16.20
C LEU A 54 31.03 13.63 -16.82
N ARG A 55 31.92 14.22 -16.03
CA ARG A 55 33.12 14.88 -16.52
C ARG A 55 34.03 13.94 -17.33
N GLU A 56 34.24 12.72 -16.85
CA GLU A 56 35.09 11.72 -17.52
C GLU A 56 34.49 11.23 -18.86
N HIS A 57 33.17 11.03 -18.92
CA HIS A 57 32.50 10.48 -20.11
C HIS A 57 31.78 11.51 -20.99
N TRP A 58 31.76 12.79 -20.62
CA TRP A 58 31.08 13.85 -21.40
C TRP A 58 31.57 13.96 -22.84
N PRO A 59 32.88 13.84 -23.15
CA PRO A 59 33.34 13.90 -24.53
C PRO A 59 32.70 12.82 -25.42
N LEU A 60 32.40 11.65 -24.84
CA LEU A 60 31.72 10.57 -25.57
C LEU A 60 30.26 10.90 -25.84
N VAL A 61 29.58 11.57 -24.89
CA VAL A 61 28.21 12.07 -25.06
C VAL A 61 28.14 13.12 -26.15
N GLN A 62 29.09 14.06 -26.16
CA GLN A 62 29.17 15.09 -27.20
C GLN A 62 29.36 14.46 -28.57
N LYS A 63 30.30 13.52 -28.71
CA LYS A 63 30.55 12.81 -29.98
C LYS A 63 29.30 12.08 -30.48
N ALA A 64 28.59 11.35 -29.60
CA ALA A 64 27.40 10.61 -29.97
C ALA A 64 26.22 11.51 -30.40
N LEU A 65 26.09 12.71 -29.82
CA LEU A 65 25.04 13.68 -30.18
C LEU A 65 25.42 14.56 -31.37
N GLU A 66 26.73 14.77 -31.59
CA GLU A 66 27.26 15.52 -32.73
C GLU A 66 26.98 14.83 -34.07
N GLU A 67 26.92 13.49 -34.11
CA GLU A 67 26.49 12.71 -35.28
C GLU A 67 25.09 13.11 -35.79
N TYR A 68 24.22 13.59 -34.88
CA TYR A 68 22.88 14.09 -35.19
C TYR A 68 22.82 15.62 -35.23
N ALA A 69 23.97 16.30 -35.20
CA ALA A 69 24.12 17.75 -35.10
C ALA A 69 23.36 18.37 -33.91
N VAL A 70 23.32 17.68 -32.77
CA VAL A 70 22.77 18.19 -31.50
C VAL A 70 23.92 18.64 -30.61
N LYS A 71 23.84 19.87 -30.09
CA LYS A 71 24.86 20.42 -29.17
C LYS A 71 24.56 19.98 -27.74
N ALA A 72 25.57 19.47 -27.03
CA ALA A 72 25.47 19.09 -25.62
C ALA A 72 26.47 19.87 -24.76
N GLU A 73 25.97 20.52 -23.72
CA GLU A 73 26.72 21.35 -22.77
C GLU A 73 26.57 20.79 -21.35
N LEU A 74 27.68 20.75 -20.60
CA LEU A 74 27.73 20.31 -19.20
C LEU A 74 28.14 21.49 -18.33
N ASP A 75 27.26 21.89 -17.41
CA ASP A 75 27.54 22.89 -16.39
C ASP A 75 27.83 22.20 -15.05
N LEU A 76 29.07 22.35 -14.58
CA LEU A 76 29.53 21.80 -13.31
C LEU A 76 29.24 22.72 -12.12
N LEU A 77 29.03 24.02 -12.35
CA LEU A 77 28.71 24.99 -11.30
C LEU A 77 27.24 24.86 -10.90
N GLU A 78 26.34 24.86 -11.88
CA GLU A 78 24.91 24.63 -11.64
C GLU A 78 24.57 23.16 -11.42
N GLY A 79 25.41 22.24 -11.91
CA GLY A 79 25.13 20.80 -11.89
C GLY A 79 24.02 20.42 -12.88
N SER A 80 24.06 21.01 -14.08
CA SER A 80 23.05 20.84 -15.12
C SER A 80 23.66 20.31 -16.42
N MET A 81 22.88 19.50 -17.16
CA MET A 81 23.21 19.06 -18.51
C MET A 81 22.18 19.64 -19.46
N THR A 82 22.64 20.25 -20.54
CA THR A 82 21.78 20.91 -21.52
C THR A 82 22.02 20.35 -22.91
N VAL A 83 20.96 20.08 -23.65
CA VAL A 83 20.99 19.68 -25.07
C VAL A 83 20.19 20.67 -25.90
N LYS A 84 20.75 21.08 -27.03
CA LYS A 84 20.19 22.11 -27.92
C LYS A 84 20.22 21.63 -29.37
N THR A 85 19.15 21.87 -30.12
CA THR A 85 19.20 21.70 -31.57
C THR A 85 20.08 22.77 -32.20
N THR A 86 20.66 22.47 -33.34
CA THR A 86 21.42 23.43 -34.14
C THR A 86 20.72 23.62 -35.48
N ARG A 87 21.15 24.65 -36.24
CA ARG A 87 20.68 24.83 -37.61
C ARG A 87 20.99 23.66 -38.53
N LYS A 88 21.89 22.74 -38.14
CA LYS A 88 22.29 21.56 -38.92
C LYS A 88 21.54 20.29 -38.51
N THR A 89 20.73 20.35 -37.43
CA THR A 89 19.92 19.21 -37.01
C THR A 89 18.88 18.91 -38.08
N TRP A 90 18.89 17.68 -38.57
CA TRP A 90 18.02 17.24 -39.66
C TRP A 90 16.79 16.50 -39.13
N ASP A 91 16.95 15.65 -38.09
CA ASP A 91 15.84 14.95 -37.44
C ASP A 91 15.13 15.86 -36.42
N PRO A 92 13.82 16.14 -36.58
CA PRO A 92 13.07 16.93 -35.60
C PRO A 92 12.87 16.23 -34.25
N TYR A 93 12.84 14.88 -34.21
CA TYR A 93 12.52 14.12 -33.00
C TYR A 93 13.77 13.76 -32.17
N ILE A 94 14.97 13.81 -32.75
CA ILE A 94 16.22 13.45 -32.05
C ILE A 94 16.45 14.25 -30.77
N ILE A 95 15.97 15.50 -30.70
CA ILE A 95 16.11 16.34 -29.50
C ILE A 95 15.36 15.76 -28.30
N VAL A 96 14.24 15.08 -28.54
CA VAL A 96 13.43 14.39 -27.52
C VAL A 96 14.20 13.19 -26.97
N LYS A 97 14.91 12.46 -27.85
CA LYS A 97 15.78 11.36 -27.45
C LYS A 97 17.04 11.85 -26.73
N ALA A 98 17.66 12.94 -27.18
CA ALA A 98 18.80 13.56 -26.51
C ALA A 98 18.44 14.02 -25.09
N ARG A 99 17.24 14.59 -24.91
CA ARG A 99 16.67 14.90 -23.58
C ARG A 99 16.56 13.64 -22.72
N ASP A 100 16.16 12.53 -23.29
CA ASP A 100 16.02 11.28 -22.57
C ASP A 100 17.38 10.66 -22.19
N VAL A 101 18.40 10.82 -23.04
CA VAL A 101 19.80 10.46 -22.71
C VAL A 101 20.28 11.22 -21.47
N ILE A 102 20.15 12.56 -21.44
CA ILE A 102 20.59 13.35 -20.26
C ILE A 102 19.76 13.02 -19.00
N LYS A 103 18.47 12.67 -19.15
CA LYS A 103 17.64 12.19 -18.04
C LYS A 103 18.10 10.83 -17.52
N LEU A 104 18.55 9.91 -18.38
CA LEU A 104 19.08 8.62 -17.94
C LEU A 104 20.43 8.78 -17.23
N LEU A 105 21.31 9.62 -17.77
CA LEU A 105 22.61 9.93 -17.17
C LEU A 105 22.47 10.54 -15.77
N SER A 106 21.48 11.42 -15.55
CA SER A 106 21.18 11.98 -14.22
C SER A 106 20.68 10.92 -13.23
N ARG A 107 20.08 9.83 -13.73
CA ARG A 107 19.68 8.64 -12.96
C ARG A 107 20.76 7.56 -12.92
N SER A 108 22.02 7.97 -13.10
CA SER A 108 23.22 7.12 -12.98
C SER A 108 23.22 5.88 -13.87
N VAL A 109 22.50 5.92 -14.98
CA VAL A 109 22.67 4.94 -16.06
C VAL A 109 24.05 5.16 -16.70
N PRO A 110 24.82 4.09 -16.98
CA PRO A 110 26.08 4.20 -17.71
C PRO A 110 25.88 4.74 -19.13
N PHE A 111 26.89 5.45 -19.64
CA PHE A 111 26.90 6.04 -20.98
C PHE A 111 26.58 5.03 -22.08
N GLU A 112 27.27 3.89 -22.09
CA GLU A 112 27.10 2.82 -23.09
C GLU A 112 25.64 2.39 -23.23
N GLN A 113 24.91 2.41 -22.12
CA GLN A 113 23.52 2.02 -22.09
C GLN A 113 22.59 3.20 -22.42
N ALA A 114 22.90 4.41 -21.96
CA ALA A 114 22.09 5.58 -22.25
C ALA A 114 22.04 5.93 -23.75
N VAL A 115 23.15 5.78 -24.49
CA VAL A 115 23.24 6.11 -25.92
C VAL A 115 22.30 5.29 -26.79
N ARG A 116 21.94 4.08 -26.36
CA ARG A 116 21.02 3.20 -27.10
C ARG A 116 19.63 3.82 -27.30
N VAL A 117 19.22 4.79 -26.48
CA VAL A 117 17.97 5.56 -26.68
C VAL A 117 17.94 6.30 -28.01
N LEU A 118 19.10 6.62 -28.60
CA LEU A 118 19.14 7.33 -29.88
C LEU A 118 18.55 6.47 -31.03
N GLN A 119 18.54 5.14 -30.89
CA GLN A 119 17.93 4.21 -31.84
C GLN A 119 16.40 4.29 -31.79
N ASP A 120 15.70 4.11 -32.92
CA ASP A 120 14.23 4.25 -33.00
C ASP A 120 13.45 3.18 -32.23
N ASP A 121 13.96 1.95 -32.20
CA ASP A 121 13.30 0.81 -31.55
C ASP A 121 13.38 0.83 -30.02
N ILE A 122 14.25 1.68 -29.46
CA ILE A 122 14.58 1.72 -28.03
C ILE A 122 14.02 2.99 -27.40
N GLY A 123 13.09 2.81 -26.46
CA GLY A 123 12.60 3.87 -25.60
C GLY A 123 13.33 3.90 -24.26
N SER A 124 13.07 4.97 -23.50
CA SER A 124 13.43 5.07 -22.09
C SER A 124 12.20 5.33 -21.23
N ASP A 125 12.24 4.87 -19.98
CA ASP A 125 11.18 5.15 -19.01
C ASP A 125 11.76 5.38 -17.61
N VAL A 126 11.37 6.48 -16.97
CA VAL A 126 11.78 6.83 -15.59
C VAL A 126 10.57 6.76 -14.67
N ILE A 127 10.45 5.64 -13.97
CA ILE A 127 9.30 5.32 -13.13
C ILE A 127 9.53 5.90 -11.72
N LYS A 128 8.66 6.82 -11.30
CA LYS A 128 8.68 7.41 -9.95
C LYS A 128 8.02 6.45 -8.94
N ILE A 129 8.82 5.91 -8.02
CA ILE A 129 8.34 4.97 -6.99
C ILE A 129 8.14 5.63 -5.61
N SER A 130 8.66 6.84 -5.42
CA SER A 130 8.62 7.55 -4.13
C SER A 130 7.21 7.74 -3.55
N SER A 131 6.24 8.15 -4.37
CA SER A 131 4.87 8.46 -3.93
C SER A 131 4.01 7.23 -3.65
N LEU A 132 4.47 6.03 -4.03
CA LEU A 132 3.66 4.81 -3.96
C LEU A 132 3.60 4.21 -2.54
N VAL A 133 4.57 4.55 -1.66
CA VAL A 133 4.66 3.97 -0.31
C VAL A 133 4.92 5.07 0.72
N ARG A 134 4.00 5.25 1.68
CA ARG A 134 4.10 6.27 2.74
C ARG A 134 5.24 6.02 3.73
N ASN A 135 5.42 4.77 4.17
CA ASN A 135 6.41 4.44 5.20
C ASN A 135 7.78 4.16 4.59
N ARG A 136 8.80 4.90 5.03
CA ARG A 136 10.19 4.77 4.54
C ARG A 136 10.76 3.36 4.63
N GLU A 137 10.55 2.66 5.76
CA GLU A 137 11.03 1.27 5.91
C GLU A 137 10.37 0.30 4.94
N LYS A 138 9.05 0.42 4.75
CA LYS A 138 8.32 -0.40 3.79
C LYS A 138 8.78 -0.10 2.36
N PHE A 139 9.06 1.16 2.06
CA PHE A 139 9.60 1.58 0.77
C PHE A 139 10.97 0.92 0.50
N VAL A 140 11.90 0.99 1.46
CA VAL A 140 13.22 0.35 1.33
C VAL A 140 13.10 -1.17 1.15
N LYS A 141 12.25 -1.84 1.94
CA LYS A 141 12.02 -3.29 1.81
C LYS A 141 11.39 -3.67 0.46
N ARG A 142 10.42 -2.90 -0.06
CA ARG A 142 9.80 -3.16 -1.37
C ARG A 142 10.74 -2.83 -2.53
N ARG A 143 11.55 -1.78 -2.43
CA ARG A 143 12.59 -1.45 -3.40
C ARG A 143 13.66 -2.53 -3.45
N GLN A 144 14.12 -3.01 -2.28
CA GLN A 144 15.09 -4.11 -2.21
C GLN A 144 14.52 -5.41 -2.80
N ARG A 145 13.23 -5.67 -2.59
CA ARG A 145 12.51 -6.80 -3.19
C ARG A 145 12.52 -6.75 -4.73
N LEU A 146 12.47 -5.56 -5.34
CA LEU A 146 12.55 -5.40 -6.79
C LEU A 146 13.93 -5.81 -7.33
N ILE A 147 15.00 -5.49 -6.60
CA ILE A 147 16.38 -5.91 -6.93
C ILE A 147 16.52 -7.43 -6.72
N GLY A 148 16.00 -7.92 -5.60
CA GLY A 148 16.10 -9.32 -5.18
C GLY A 148 17.46 -9.65 -4.54
N PRO A 149 17.63 -10.89 -4.03
CA PRO A 149 18.92 -11.36 -3.53
C PRO A 149 19.93 -11.41 -4.69
N ASN A 150 21.14 -10.87 -4.47
CA ASN A 150 22.22 -10.78 -5.47
C ASN A 150 21.82 -10.17 -6.83
N GLY A 151 20.74 -9.39 -6.89
CA GLY A 151 20.24 -8.84 -8.15
C GLY A 151 19.54 -9.84 -9.08
N CYS A 152 19.29 -11.08 -8.64
CA CYS A 152 18.71 -12.12 -9.51
C CYS A 152 17.32 -11.75 -10.04
N THR A 153 16.50 -11.08 -9.22
CA THR A 153 15.15 -10.65 -9.63
C THR A 153 15.22 -9.57 -10.69
N LEU A 154 16.10 -8.57 -10.50
CA LEU A 154 16.36 -7.53 -11.49
C LEU A 154 16.85 -8.15 -12.80
N LYS A 155 17.83 -9.07 -12.74
CA LYS A 155 18.38 -9.69 -13.94
C LYS A 155 17.36 -10.53 -14.70
N SER A 156 16.47 -11.21 -13.98
CA SER A 156 15.36 -11.95 -14.59
C SER A 156 14.39 -11.04 -15.34
N ILE A 157 14.10 -9.85 -14.78
CA ILE A 157 13.27 -8.86 -15.46
C ILE A 157 13.96 -8.39 -16.75
N GLU A 158 15.26 -8.06 -16.68
CA GLU A 158 16.03 -7.63 -17.84
C GLU A 158 16.01 -8.64 -18.99
N LEU A 159 16.23 -9.93 -18.69
CA LEU A 159 16.26 -11.01 -19.69
C LEU A 159 14.88 -11.33 -20.28
N LEU A 160 13.81 -11.16 -19.50
CA LEU A 160 12.46 -11.43 -19.96
C LEU A 160 11.91 -10.30 -20.83
N THR A 161 12.20 -9.04 -20.47
CA THR A 161 11.66 -7.87 -21.17
C THR A 161 12.62 -7.31 -22.22
N ASN A 162 13.86 -7.83 -22.31
CA ASN A 162 14.96 -7.28 -23.11
C ASN A 162 15.23 -5.80 -22.79
N CYS A 163 15.02 -5.42 -21.53
CA CYS A 163 15.27 -4.07 -21.05
C CYS A 163 16.50 -4.05 -20.15
N TYR A 164 17.20 -2.93 -20.11
CA TYR A 164 18.11 -2.61 -19.02
C TYR A 164 17.31 -1.89 -17.92
N VAL A 165 17.44 -2.32 -16.66
CA VAL A 165 16.69 -1.75 -15.54
C VAL A 165 17.64 -1.37 -14.42
N LEU A 166 17.60 -0.11 -14.01
CA LEU A 166 18.40 0.40 -12.92
C LEU A 166 17.51 0.97 -11.81
N VAL A 167 17.65 0.41 -10.61
CA VAL A 167 16.89 0.80 -9.43
C VAL A 167 17.76 1.71 -8.57
N GLN A 168 17.47 3.01 -8.54
CA GLN A 168 18.25 3.96 -7.77
C GLN A 168 17.37 4.96 -7.01
N GLY A 169 17.63 5.07 -5.71
CA GLY A 169 16.98 6.06 -4.85
C GLY A 169 15.46 5.91 -4.84
N GLN A 170 14.80 6.88 -5.48
CA GLN A 170 13.34 7.07 -5.51
C GLN A 170 12.71 6.79 -6.88
N THR A 171 13.51 6.34 -7.84
CA THR A 171 13.11 6.09 -9.22
C THR A 171 13.67 4.76 -9.71
N VAL A 172 13.00 4.18 -10.70
CA VAL A 172 13.51 3.06 -11.47
C VAL A 172 13.64 3.54 -12.91
N ALA A 173 14.86 3.54 -13.43
CA ALA A 173 15.12 3.83 -14.83
C ALA A 173 15.08 2.52 -15.61
N ALA A 174 14.39 2.51 -16.75
CA ALA A 174 14.31 1.39 -17.66
C ALA A 174 14.61 1.86 -19.09
N LEU A 175 15.23 0.99 -19.86
CA LEU A 175 15.63 1.23 -21.24
C LEU A 175 15.35 -0.02 -22.05
N GLY A 176 14.75 0.09 -23.23
CA GLY A 176 14.56 -1.05 -24.12
C GLY A 176 13.36 -0.90 -25.04
N PRO A 177 12.87 -1.99 -25.63
CA PRO A 177 11.72 -1.94 -26.52
C PRO A 177 10.45 -1.53 -25.76
N TYR A 178 9.55 -0.79 -26.42
CA TYR A 178 8.33 -0.25 -25.82
C TYR A 178 7.44 -1.29 -25.12
N LYS A 179 7.27 -2.48 -25.73
CA LYS A 179 6.53 -3.60 -25.12
C LYS A 179 7.18 -4.07 -23.82
N GLY A 180 8.51 -4.10 -23.78
CA GLY A 180 9.28 -4.42 -22.58
C GLY A 180 9.13 -3.35 -21.50
N LEU A 181 9.21 -2.07 -21.87
CA LEU A 181 9.03 -0.94 -20.95
C LEU A 181 7.66 -0.96 -20.26
N GLN A 182 6.58 -1.23 -21.01
CA GLN A 182 5.24 -1.36 -20.45
C GLN A 182 5.15 -2.50 -19.41
N GLN A 183 5.81 -3.63 -19.68
CA GLN A 183 5.87 -4.76 -18.75
C GLN A 183 6.67 -4.40 -17.50
N VAL A 184 7.84 -3.76 -17.65
CA VAL A 184 8.67 -3.31 -16.54
C VAL A 184 7.91 -2.32 -15.66
N ARG A 185 7.24 -1.33 -16.26
CA ARG A 185 6.41 -0.36 -15.54
C ARG A 185 5.35 -1.04 -14.69
N ARG A 186 4.61 -1.99 -15.26
CA ARG A 186 3.61 -2.77 -14.53
C ARG A 186 4.24 -3.55 -13.37
N ILE A 187 5.38 -4.22 -13.60
CA ILE A 187 6.08 -4.97 -12.55
C ILE A 187 6.49 -4.06 -11.38
N VAL A 188 7.06 -2.90 -11.69
CA VAL A 188 7.55 -1.94 -10.69
C VAL A 188 6.39 -1.39 -9.86
N GLU A 189 5.32 -0.95 -10.52
CA GLU A 189 4.13 -0.40 -9.85
C GLU A 189 3.43 -1.45 -8.96
N ASP A 190 3.26 -2.68 -9.47
CA ASP A 190 2.65 -3.79 -8.71
C ASP A 190 3.51 -4.19 -7.50
N THR A 191 4.85 -4.18 -7.67
CA THR A 191 5.78 -4.46 -6.57
C THR A 191 5.65 -3.43 -5.45
N MET A 192 5.48 -2.16 -5.82
CA MET A 192 5.23 -1.09 -4.87
C MET A 192 3.83 -1.17 -4.24
N LYS A 193 2.84 -1.75 -4.94
CA LYS A 193 1.49 -2.08 -4.43
C LYS A 193 1.42 -3.37 -3.61
N ASN A 194 2.57 -3.89 -3.16
CA ASN A 194 2.70 -5.09 -2.30
C ASN A 194 2.54 -6.45 -2.99
N ILE A 195 2.47 -6.51 -4.32
CA ILE A 195 2.55 -7.77 -5.05
C ILE A 195 4.03 -8.16 -5.13
N HIS A 196 4.37 -9.45 -5.10
CA HIS A 196 5.78 -9.86 -5.22
C HIS A 196 6.20 -9.93 -6.70
N PRO A 197 7.36 -9.38 -7.12
CA PRO A 197 7.77 -9.36 -8.53
C PRO A 197 7.86 -10.74 -9.17
N ILE A 198 8.20 -11.77 -8.37
CA ILE A 198 8.21 -13.19 -8.81
C ILE A 198 6.89 -13.62 -9.47
N TYR A 199 5.73 -13.14 -9.01
CA TYR A 199 4.46 -13.50 -9.65
C TYR A 199 4.38 -12.95 -11.08
N ASN A 200 4.80 -11.70 -11.28
CA ASN A 200 4.83 -11.09 -12.60
C ASN A 200 5.92 -11.72 -13.49
N ILE A 201 7.07 -12.08 -12.93
CA ILE A 201 8.13 -12.82 -13.64
C ILE A 201 7.59 -14.17 -14.12
N LYS A 202 6.95 -14.96 -13.24
CA LYS A 202 6.33 -16.24 -13.63
C LYS A 202 5.25 -16.05 -14.70
N ALA A 203 4.41 -15.02 -14.56
CA ALA A 203 3.41 -14.69 -15.56
C ALA A 203 4.05 -14.34 -16.91
N LEU A 204 5.16 -13.58 -16.93
CA LEU A 204 5.89 -13.27 -18.16
C LEU A 204 6.55 -14.51 -18.79
N MET A 205 7.11 -15.40 -17.98
CA MET A 205 7.66 -16.67 -18.47
C MET A 205 6.56 -17.50 -19.16
N ILE A 206 5.41 -17.65 -18.52
CA ILE A 206 4.27 -18.39 -19.08
C ILE A 206 3.77 -17.71 -20.36
N LYS A 207 3.63 -16.38 -20.38
CA LYS A 207 3.24 -15.64 -21.59
C LYS A 207 4.24 -15.83 -22.73
N ARG A 208 5.53 -15.90 -22.44
CA ARG A 208 6.57 -16.09 -23.45
C ARG A 208 6.53 -17.49 -24.05
N GLU A 209 6.25 -18.51 -23.25
CA GLU A 209 6.04 -19.89 -23.76
C GLU A 209 4.74 -20.00 -24.55
N LEU A 210 3.61 -19.49 -24.03
CA LEU A 210 2.32 -19.50 -24.73
C LEU A 210 2.34 -18.74 -26.06
N ALA A 211 3.14 -17.67 -26.15
CA ALA A 211 3.29 -16.91 -27.39
C ALA A 211 4.00 -17.69 -28.51
N LYS A 212 4.77 -18.73 -28.18
CA LYS A 212 5.41 -19.60 -29.19
C LYS A 212 4.41 -20.53 -29.86
N ASP A 213 3.33 -20.88 -29.16
CA ASP A 213 2.31 -21.80 -29.66
C ASP A 213 1.37 -21.07 -30.63
N PRO A 214 1.33 -21.43 -31.93
CA PRO A 214 0.51 -20.72 -32.92
C PRO A 214 -1.00 -20.91 -32.68
N LYS A 215 -1.40 -22.01 -32.06
CA LYS A 215 -2.82 -22.35 -31.81
C LYS A 215 -3.50 -21.43 -30.80
N LEU A 216 -2.73 -20.87 -29.84
CA LEU A 216 -3.28 -20.08 -28.74
C LEU A 216 -3.18 -18.56 -28.95
N GLN A 217 -2.67 -18.09 -30.08
CA GLN A 217 -2.40 -16.65 -30.30
C GLN A 217 -3.64 -15.75 -30.17
N ASN A 218 -4.80 -16.25 -30.60
CA ASN A 218 -6.06 -15.50 -30.60
C ASN A 218 -6.93 -15.76 -29.37
N GLU A 219 -6.49 -16.62 -28.44
CA GLU A 219 -7.24 -16.96 -27.24
C GLU A 219 -6.80 -16.12 -26.03
N ASN A 220 -7.72 -15.91 -25.08
CA ASN A 220 -7.39 -15.22 -23.83
C ASN A 220 -6.58 -16.14 -22.89
N TRP A 221 -5.34 -15.74 -22.59
CA TRP A 221 -4.42 -16.51 -21.75
C TRP A 221 -4.66 -16.41 -20.23
N GLU A 222 -5.65 -15.64 -19.76
CA GLU A 222 -5.91 -15.44 -18.34
C GLU A 222 -6.08 -16.74 -17.52
N ARG A 223 -6.58 -17.81 -18.15
CA ARG A 223 -6.75 -19.12 -17.52
C ARG A 223 -5.43 -19.76 -17.09
N PHE A 224 -4.36 -19.52 -17.85
CA PHE A 224 -3.04 -20.10 -17.61
C PHE A 224 -2.17 -19.24 -16.68
N LEU A 225 -2.56 -17.98 -16.46
CA LEU A 225 -1.78 -17.05 -15.65
C LEU A 225 -2.05 -17.25 -14.15
N PRO A 226 -1.00 -17.37 -13.32
CA PRO A 226 -1.16 -17.45 -11.87
C PRO A 226 -1.84 -16.18 -11.34
N LYS A 227 -3.06 -16.31 -10.81
CA LYS A 227 -3.77 -15.20 -10.17
C LYS A 227 -3.37 -15.12 -8.70
N PHE A 228 -2.75 -14.00 -8.30
CA PHE A 228 -2.52 -13.72 -6.89
C PHE A 228 -3.81 -13.21 -6.25
N SER A 229 -4.53 -14.09 -5.54
CA SER A 229 -5.61 -13.66 -4.66
C SER A 229 -5.02 -13.31 -3.30
N SER A 230 -5.19 -12.07 -2.86
CA SER A 230 -4.96 -11.75 -1.45
C SER A 230 -5.95 -12.58 -0.63
N LYS A 231 -5.45 -13.54 0.14
CA LYS A 231 -6.26 -14.22 1.15
C LYS A 231 -6.49 -13.22 2.28
N ASN A 232 -7.39 -12.28 2.07
CA ASN A 232 -7.94 -11.47 3.15
C ASN A 232 -8.81 -12.42 3.98
N VAL A 233 -8.20 -13.13 4.92
CA VAL A 233 -8.90 -13.90 5.96
C VAL A 233 -9.52 -12.89 6.93
N SER A 234 -10.44 -12.06 6.42
CA SER A 234 -11.12 -10.99 7.15
C SER A 234 -12.14 -11.53 8.14
N LYS A 235 -12.41 -12.84 8.12
CA LYS A 235 -13.21 -13.54 9.12
C LYS A 235 -12.46 -13.75 10.45
N ARG A 236 -11.60 -12.81 10.85
CA ARG A 236 -11.20 -12.75 12.26
C ARG A 236 -12.45 -12.34 13.03
N LYS A 237 -13.07 -13.29 13.73
CA LYS A 237 -14.20 -13.01 14.63
C LYS A 237 -13.79 -11.86 15.54
N GLN A 238 -14.49 -10.73 15.41
CA GLN A 238 -14.23 -9.61 16.29
C GLN A 238 -14.77 -9.97 17.68
N PRO A 239 -14.06 -9.60 18.76
CA PRO A 239 -14.54 -9.88 20.11
C PRO A 239 -15.92 -9.25 20.29
N LYS A 240 -16.87 -9.99 20.87
CA LYS A 240 -18.23 -9.49 21.13
C LYS A 240 -18.20 -8.19 21.95
N ASN A 241 -17.25 -8.09 22.88
CA ASN A 241 -17.01 -6.87 23.65
C ASN A 241 -15.83 -6.09 23.06
N LYS A 242 -16.13 -5.16 22.15
CA LYS A 242 -15.17 -4.13 21.77
C LYS A 242 -15.24 -3.01 22.80
N LYS A 243 -14.12 -2.74 23.47
CA LYS A 243 -13.98 -1.51 24.26
C LYS A 243 -14.06 -0.32 23.30
N GLU A 244 -15.10 0.49 23.43
CA GLU A 244 -15.19 1.76 22.71
C GLU A 244 -14.03 2.66 23.14
N LYS A 245 -13.41 3.34 22.17
CA LYS A 245 -12.34 4.30 22.48
C LYS A 245 -12.98 5.52 23.13
N LYS A 246 -12.44 5.95 24.28
CA LYS A 246 -12.86 7.20 24.93
C LYS A 246 -12.66 8.37 23.95
N PRO A 247 -13.55 9.39 23.96
CA PRO A 247 -13.41 10.57 23.12
C PRO A 247 -12.06 11.26 23.39
N TYR A 248 -11.47 11.83 22.33
CA TYR A 248 -10.22 12.58 22.46
C TYR A 248 -10.45 13.82 23.31
N THR A 249 -9.76 13.87 24.45
CA THR A 249 -9.64 15.06 25.29
C THR A 249 -8.24 15.64 25.10
N PRO A 250 -8.11 16.94 24.79
CA PRO A 250 -6.80 17.59 24.67
C PRO A 250 -6.11 17.73 26.03
N PHE A 251 -6.86 17.64 27.14
CA PHE A 251 -6.33 17.70 28.48
C PHE A 251 -5.85 16.32 28.94
N PRO A 252 -4.61 16.21 29.45
CA PRO A 252 -4.14 14.96 30.05
C PRO A 252 -4.96 14.67 31.32
N PRO A 253 -5.15 13.38 31.67
CA PRO A 253 -5.74 13.04 32.96
C PRO A 253 -4.84 13.52 34.10
N PRO A 254 -5.41 13.82 35.29
CA PRO A 254 -4.61 14.19 36.44
C PRO A 254 -3.61 13.07 36.77
N GLN A 255 -2.40 13.46 37.18
CA GLN A 255 -1.39 12.51 37.64
C GLN A 255 -1.91 11.78 38.88
N GLN A 256 -1.56 10.50 39.02
CA GLN A 256 -1.90 9.78 40.24
C GLN A 256 -1.08 10.36 41.40
N GLU A 257 -1.78 10.79 42.45
CA GLU A 257 -1.16 11.32 43.67
C GLU A 257 -0.17 10.29 44.26
N SER A 258 1.00 10.77 44.70
CA SER A 258 1.99 9.92 45.35
C SER A 258 1.46 9.43 46.71
N LYS A 259 2.08 8.38 47.27
CA LYS A 259 1.74 7.95 48.63
C LYS A 259 1.93 9.09 49.65
N ILE A 260 2.92 9.95 49.42
CA ILE A 260 3.20 11.12 50.26
C ILE A 260 2.06 12.12 50.13
N ASP A 261 1.66 12.47 48.90
CA ASP A 261 0.56 13.42 48.66
C ASP A 261 -0.77 12.91 49.26
N LYS A 262 -1.05 11.61 49.13
CA LYS A 262 -2.22 10.98 49.77
C LYS A 262 -2.16 11.07 51.30
N MET A 263 -0.98 10.89 51.89
CA MET A 263 -0.78 11.02 53.34
C MET A 263 -0.85 12.48 53.80
N ILE A 264 -0.39 13.44 52.98
CA ILE A 264 -0.52 14.88 53.24
C ILE A 264 -1.99 15.28 53.17
N ALA A 265 -2.72 14.83 52.13
CA ALA A 265 -4.15 15.08 51.96
C ALA A 265 -5.01 14.42 53.05
N SER A 266 -4.64 13.22 53.54
CA SER A 266 -5.32 12.56 54.66
C SER A 266 -4.96 13.14 56.05
N GLY A 267 -3.96 14.01 56.12
CA GLY A 267 -3.41 14.55 57.37
C GLY A 267 -2.59 13.54 58.19
N GLU A 268 -2.51 12.28 57.75
CA GLU A 268 -1.75 11.24 58.44
C GLU A 268 -0.24 11.47 58.34
N PHE A 269 0.22 12.22 57.34
CA PHE A 269 1.64 12.55 57.21
C PHE A 269 2.17 13.34 58.43
N PHE A 270 1.35 14.23 58.99
CA PHE A 270 1.73 15.11 60.09
C PHE A 270 1.62 14.46 61.48
N LEU A 271 0.92 13.32 61.60
CA LEU A 271 0.79 12.61 62.87
C LEU A 271 2.05 11.81 63.21
N LYS A 272 2.52 11.95 64.46
CA LYS A 272 3.61 11.13 65.01
C LYS A 272 3.18 9.65 65.11
N GLU A 273 4.13 8.72 65.08
CA GLU A 273 3.83 7.28 65.13
C GLU A 273 3.02 6.86 66.38
N GLU A 274 3.29 7.50 67.53
CA GLU A 274 2.52 7.27 68.76
C GLU A 274 1.05 7.68 68.61
N GLN A 275 0.78 8.82 67.97
CA GLN A 275 -0.57 9.31 67.72
C GLN A 275 -1.30 8.42 66.70
N LYS A 276 -0.60 7.94 65.67
CA LYS A 276 -1.13 6.93 64.73
C LYS A 276 -1.49 5.63 65.45
N ARG A 277 -0.65 5.15 66.36
CA ARG A 277 -0.89 3.93 67.14
C ARG A 277 -2.07 4.10 68.11
N ALA A 278 -2.18 5.25 68.77
CA ALA A 278 -3.32 5.56 69.64
C ALA A 278 -4.64 5.64 68.85
N LYS A 279 -4.64 6.27 67.67
CA LYS A 279 -5.80 6.34 66.78
C LYS A 279 -6.22 4.94 66.31
N ARG A 280 -5.27 4.10 65.89
CA ARG A 280 -5.54 2.70 65.49
C ARG A 280 -6.13 1.85 66.62
N LYS A 281 -5.64 2.02 67.86
CA LYS A 281 -6.20 1.32 69.03
C LYS A 281 -7.64 1.74 69.30
N ARG A 282 -7.94 3.04 69.28
CA ARG A 282 -9.30 3.57 69.44
C ARG A 282 -10.25 3.06 68.35
N GLU A 283 -9.78 3.01 67.10
CA GLU A 283 -10.56 2.44 65.97
C GLU A 283 -10.82 0.94 66.16
N GLN A 284 -9.84 0.19 66.69
CA GLN A 284 -10.02 -1.23 67.00
C GLN A 284 -11.02 -1.44 68.15
N GLU A 285 -10.87 -0.70 69.25
CA GLU A 285 -11.78 -0.73 70.41
C GLU A 285 -13.22 -0.43 69.98
N ALA A 286 -13.43 0.64 69.20
CA ALA A 286 -14.74 0.98 68.66
C ALA A 286 -15.33 -0.13 67.77
N ARG A 287 -14.51 -0.77 66.93
CA ARG A 287 -14.93 -1.91 66.10
C ARG A 287 -15.29 -3.13 66.94
N HIS A 288 -14.57 -3.38 68.04
CA HIS A 288 -14.89 -4.44 68.98
C HIS A 288 -16.21 -4.17 69.70
N GLU A 289 -16.43 -2.95 70.18
CA GLU A 289 -17.70 -2.53 70.80
C GLU A 289 -18.89 -2.68 69.84
N GLU A 290 -18.73 -2.27 68.57
CA GLU A 290 -19.78 -2.42 67.55
C GLU A 290 -20.08 -3.89 67.26
N ALA A 291 -19.04 -4.73 67.16
CA ALA A 291 -19.20 -6.17 66.97
C ALA A 291 -19.87 -6.84 68.17
N GLU A 292 -19.56 -6.41 69.39
CA GLU A 292 -20.21 -6.87 70.62
C GLU A 292 -21.68 -6.46 70.66
N LYS A 293 -22.01 -5.21 70.34
CA LYS A 293 -23.40 -4.75 70.20
C LYS A 293 -24.16 -5.59 69.18
N LYS A 294 -23.59 -5.78 67.98
CA LYS A 294 -24.20 -6.62 66.93
C LYS A 294 -24.35 -8.09 67.35
N ARG A 295 -23.43 -8.61 68.16
CA ARG A 295 -23.51 -9.96 68.73
C ARG A 295 -24.58 -10.05 69.81
N GLN A 296 -24.73 -9.03 70.65
CA GLN A 296 -25.80 -8.92 71.64
C GLN A 296 -27.16 -8.78 70.97
N GLU A 297 -27.30 -7.94 69.94
CA GLU A 297 -28.51 -7.82 69.12
C GLU A 297 -28.89 -9.15 68.47
N ARG A 298 -27.93 -9.85 67.85
CA ARG A 298 -28.16 -11.20 67.31
C ARG A 298 -28.60 -12.21 68.37
N ARG A 299 -28.01 -12.16 69.57
CA ARG A 299 -28.41 -13.03 70.70
C ARG A 299 -29.81 -12.67 71.22
N ALA A 300 -30.14 -11.39 71.31
CA ALA A 300 -31.46 -10.91 71.74
C ALA A 300 -32.55 -11.30 70.72
N GLN A 301 -32.26 -11.24 69.41
CA GLN A 301 -33.17 -11.68 68.36
C GLN A 301 -33.52 -13.17 68.44
N VAL A 302 -32.62 -14.02 68.98
CA VAL A 302 -32.90 -15.46 69.17
C VAL A 302 -33.81 -15.71 70.38
N PHE A 303 -33.87 -14.78 71.33
CA PHE A 303 -34.69 -14.89 72.55
C PHE A 303 -36.10 -14.29 72.40
N ILE A 304 -36.34 -13.56 71.30
CA ILE A 304 -37.69 -13.11 70.93
C ILE A 304 -38.33 -14.27 70.16
N PRO A 305 -39.44 -14.85 70.66
CA PRO A 305 -40.16 -15.89 69.92
C PRO A 305 -40.52 -15.36 68.53
N PRO A 306 -40.26 -16.10 67.45
CA PRO A 306 -40.69 -15.69 66.12
C PRO A 306 -42.20 -15.51 66.14
N GLU A 307 -42.71 -14.39 65.62
CA GLU A 307 -44.15 -14.19 65.48
C GLU A 307 -44.72 -15.36 64.66
N GLU A 308 -45.54 -16.19 65.32
CA GLU A 308 -46.24 -17.29 64.67
C GLU A 308 -47.18 -16.70 63.64
N LYS A 309 -46.90 -16.97 62.37
CA LYS A 309 -47.89 -16.74 61.31
C LYS A 309 -49.10 -17.61 61.65
N PRO A 310 -50.32 -17.06 61.73
CA PRO A 310 -51.50 -17.85 62.02
C PRO A 310 -51.56 -19.02 61.04
N THR A 311 -51.74 -20.21 61.58
CA THR A 311 -51.83 -21.46 60.81
C THR A 311 -53.07 -21.34 59.93
N GLU A 312 -52.89 -21.05 58.65
CA GLU A 312 -53.97 -21.24 57.68
C GLU A 312 -54.29 -22.73 57.67
N GLN A 313 -55.41 -23.09 58.30
CA GLN A 313 -56.07 -24.35 58.03
C GLN A 313 -56.23 -24.43 56.51
N LYS A 314 -55.68 -25.48 55.89
CA LYS A 314 -55.99 -25.81 54.50
C LYS A 314 -57.47 -26.13 54.41
N GLN A 315 -58.30 -25.10 54.22
CA GLN A 315 -59.59 -25.25 53.58
C GLN A 315 -59.30 -25.56 52.12
N GLU A 316 -59.75 -26.71 51.65
CA GLU A 316 -59.92 -26.95 50.22
C GLU A 316 -60.83 -25.84 49.67
N LYS A 317 -60.22 -24.84 49.02
CA LYS A 317 -60.97 -23.89 48.19
C LYS A 317 -61.40 -24.63 46.94
N ASN A 318 -62.63 -25.13 46.95
CA ASN A 318 -63.38 -25.42 45.73
C ASN A 318 -63.66 -24.10 45.01
N ASP A 319 -62.70 -23.61 44.23
CA ASP A 319 -62.90 -22.51 43.29
C ASP A 319 -63.57 -23.06 42.00
N ILE A 320 -64.83 -23.49 42.15
CA ILE A 320 -65.73 -23.69 41.01
C ILE A 320 -66.53 -22.41 40.87
N ASN A 321 -66.18 -21.61 39.86
CA ASN A 321 -66.83 -20.35 39.55
C ASN A 321 -68.25 -20.60 38.99
N LEU A 322 -69.23 -20.71 39.89
CA LEU A 322 -70.64 -21.01 39.60
C LEU A 322 -71.31 -20.01 38.63
N GLU A 323 -70.80 -18.79 38.53
CA GLU A 323 -71.32 -17.75 37.62
C GLU A 323 -70.93 -18.00 36.16
N GLU A 324 -69.69 -18.45 35.89
CA GLU A 324 -69.27 -18.83 34.54
C GLU A 324 -70.00 -20.09 34.05
N PHE A 325 -70.26 -21.05 34.95
CA PHE A 325 -71.03 -22.25 34.63
C PHE A 325 -72.49 -21.93 34.31
N LYS A 326 -73.15 -21.08 35.12
CA LYS A 326 -74.53 -20.61 34.85
C LYS A 326 -74.62 -19.82 33.53
N ASN A 327 -73.59 -19.04 33.19
CA ASN A 327 -73.54 -18.32 31.92
C ASN A 327 -73.30 -19.24 30.70
N LYS A 328 -72.51 -20.31 30.84
CA LYS A 328 -72.36 -21.34 29.81
C LYS A 328 -73.66 -22.13 29.57
N VAL A 329 -74.37 -22.51 30.64
CA VAL A 329 -75.66 -23.21 30.54
C VAL A 329 -76.75 -22.33 29.90
N LYS A 330 -76.83 -21.03 30.25
CA LYS A 330 -77.73 -20.07 29.58
C LYS A 330 -77.41 -19.87 28.09
N LYS A 331 -76.12 -19.81 27.72
CA LYS A 331 -75.71 -19.74 26.29
C LYS A 331 -76.03 -21.03 25.52
N GLY A 332 -75.92 -22.19 26.16
CA GLY A 332 -76.31 -23.48 25.58
C GLY A 332 -77.81 -23.61 25.32
N LEU A 333 -78.64 -23.15 26.27
CA LEU A 333 -80.10 -23.15 26.12
C LEU A 333 -80.61 -22.14 25.07
N LYS A 334 -79.99 -20.96 24.94
CA LYS A 334 -80.31 -20.00 23.86
C LYS A 334 -79.89 -20.47 22.45
N LYS A 335 -78.89 -21.34 22.33
CA LYS A 335 -78.48 -21.92 21.03
C LYS A 335 -79.42 -23.04 20.55
N ARG A 336 -80.18 -23.67 21.46
CA ARG A 336 -81.19 -24.69 21.11
C ARG A 336 -82.56 -24.12 20.75
N SER A 337 -82.84 -22.84 21.02
CA SER A 337 -84.09 -22.17 20.64
C SER A 337 -83.99 -21.33 19.35
N VAL A 338 -82.89 -21.45 18.59
CA VAL A 338 -82.67 -20.79 17.28
C VAL A 338 -82.46 -21.82 16.16
N GLN A 339 -82.63 -23.11 16.48
CA GLN A 339 -82.79 -24.20 15.50
C GLN A 339 -84.11 -24.91 15.81
N SER A 340 -85.21 -24.22 15.53
CA SER A 340 -86.57 -24.74 15.36
C SER A 340 -87.28 -23.81 14.39
#